data_AF-A0A963W0N2-F1
#
_entry.id   AF-A0A963W0N2-F1
#
_cell.length_a   1.000
_cell.length_b   1.000
_cell.length_c   1.000
_cell.angle_alpha   90.00
_cell.angle_beta   90.00
_cell.angle_gamma   90.00
#
_symmetry.space_group_name_H-M   'P 1'
#
loop_
_entity.id
_entity.type
_entity.pdbx_description
1 polymer ?
#
loop_
_entity_poly.entity_id
_entity_poly.type
_entity_poly.pdbx_seq_one_letter_code
_entity_poly.pdbx_strand_id
1 'polypeptide(L)'
;SATETTIANIISSKGWKNQVLTYENLEKLFGALDSGRCDAMFTDKSALAAWRGNSAVPEDLTILPEIIEKSPFAGFVAANDSRWRNALRWISYGVVQAEEWGINSANIEEKKAATEPAVRKFLGVEGTTGADFGIPADFMAQVVIQVGNYGEMYERNLGPDTTIAIDRKGTLNALWTEGGAMISPLWD
;
A
#
# COMPACT_ATOMS: atom_id res chain seq x y z
N SER A 1 9.70 15.37 -10.99
CA SER A 1 9.49 14.44 -9.84
C SER A 1 10.70 13.51 -9.70
N ALA A 2 10.80 12.66 -8.67
CA ALA A 2 11.88 11.66 -8.60
C ALA A 2 11.86 10.72 -9.84
N THR A 3 10.66 10.26 -10.21
CA THR A 3 10.38 9.46 -11.41
C THR A 3 10.88 10.11 -12.71
N GLU A 4 10.67 11.41 -12.89
CA GLU A 4 11.18 12.16 -14.06
C GLU A 4 12.71 12.16 -14.13
N THR A 5 13.37 12.40 -13.00
CA THR A 5 14.84 12.37 -12.92
C THR A 5 15.37 10.97 -13.19
N THR A 6 14.71 9.92 -12.66
CA THR A 6 15.08 8.52 -12.90
C THR A 6 15.06 8.20 -14.40
N ILE A 7 13.95 8.47 -15.10
CA ILE A 7 13.82 8.10 -16.51
C ILE A 7 14.78 8.90 -17.41
N ALA A 8 14.99 10.19 -17.14
CA ALA A 8 15.95 11.01 -17.86
C ALA A 8 17.38 10.45 -17.73
N ASN A 9 17.78 10.04 -16.51
CA ASN A 9 19.09 9.43 -16.26
C ASN A 9 19.23 8.08 -16.96
N ILE A 10 18.19 7.25 -16.98
CA ILE A 10 18.21 5.96 -17.67
C ILE A 10 18.37 6.16 -19.18
N ILE A 11 17.55 7.02 -19.80
CA ILE A 11 17.62 7.34 -21.23
C ILE A 11 19.03 7.81 -21.59
N SER A 12 19.58 8.76 -20.81
CA SER A 12 20.92 9.28 -21.03
C SER A 12 22.00 8.19 -20.90
N SER A 13 21.93 7.34 -19.86
CA SER A 13 22.93 6.29 -19.62
C SER A 13 22.93 5.19 -20.68
N LYS A 14 21.77 4.94 -21.32
CA LYS A 14 21.60 3.94 -22.38
C LYS A 14 21.87 4.50 -23.78
N GLY A 15 22.08 5.81 -23.91
CA GLY A 15 22.26 6.48 -25.20
C GLY A 15 21.01 6.44 -26.08
N TRP A 16 19.82 6.31 -25.47
CA TRP A 16 18.55 6.27 -26.19
C TRP A 16 18.20 7.65 -26.73
N LYS A 17 17.73 7.71 -27.97
CA LYS A 17 17.29 8.96 -28.61
C LYS A 17 15.79 9.14 -28.39
N ASN A 18 15.42 9.58 -27.20
CA ASN A 18 14.02 9.71 -26.78
C ASN A 18 13.72 11.16 -26.38
N GLN A 19 12.47 11.57 -26.56
CA GLN A 19 11.95 12.83 -26.02
C GLN A 19 11.09 12.54 -24.79
N VAL A 20 11.49 13.07 -23.63
CA VAL A 20 10.66 13.00 -22.42
C VAL A 20 9.65 14.14 -22.47
N LEU A 21 8.37 13.80 -22.45
CA LEU A 21 7.27 14.75 -22.29
C LEU A 21 6.77 14.68 -20.84
N THR A 22 6.70 15.82 -20.17
CA THR A 22 6.22 15.92 -18.79
C THR A 22 4.83 16.52 -18.74
N TYR A 23 4.04 16.07 -17.78
CA TYR A 23 2.65 16.48 -17.58
C TYR A 23 2.40 16.75 -16.10
N GLU A 24 1.54 17.74 -15.84
CA GLU A 24 1.25 18.21 -14.48
C GLU A 24 0.38 17.24 -13.67
N ASN A 25 -0.35 16.36 -14.36
CA ASN A 25 -1.22 15.37 -13.73
C ASN A 25 -1.33 14.11 -14.61
N LEU A 26 -1.86 13.06 -13.98
CA LEU A 26 -2.03 11.76 -14.60
C LEU A 26 -3.03 11.79 -15.77
N GLU A 27 -4.14 12.52 -15.65
CA GLU A 27 -5.15 12.65 -16.71
C GLU A 27 -4.55 13.15 -18.05
N LYS A 28 -3.70 14.19 -18.00
CA LYS A 28 -2.99 14.70 -19.17
C LYS A 28 -1.93 13.73 -19.70
N LEU A 29 -1.21 13.05 -18.81
CA LEU A 29 -0.23 12.03 -19.19
C LEU A 29 -0.89 10.90 -19.98
N PHE A 30 -2.05 10.43 -19.50
CA PHE A 30 -2.81 9.36 -20.15
C PHE A 30 -3.44 9.79 -21.47
N GLY A 31 -4.07 10.96 -21.52
CA GLY A 31 -4.58 11.51 -22.78
C GLY A 31 -3.49 11.69 -23.85
N ALA A 32 -2.24 11.89 -23.44
CA ALA A 32 -1.11 11.92 -24.38
C ALA A 32 -0.76 10.53 -24.94
N LEU A 33 -0.88 9.47 -24.14
CA LEU A 33 -0.72 8.10 -24.62
C LEU A 33 -1.87 7.73 -25.57
N ASP A 34 -3.12 7.98 -25.16
CA ASP A 34 -4.32 7.62 -25.95
C ASP A 34 -4.40 8.34 -27.30
N SER A 35 -3.90 9.58 -27.36
CA SER A 35 -3.84 10.34 -28.61
C SER A 35 -2.65 9.99 -29.51
N GLY A 36 -1.77 9.07 -29.08
CA GLY A 36 -0.54 8.71 -29.80
C GLY A 36 0.54 9.80 -29.77
N ARG A 37 0.45 10.74 -28.82
CA ARG A 37 1.47 11.78 -28.63
C ARG A 37 2.71 11.25 -27.91
N CYS A 38 2.56 10.16 -27.15
CA CYS A 38 3.63 9.42 -26.52
C CYS A 38 3.54 7.94 -26.91
N ASP A 39 4.68 7.26 -27.09
CA ASP A 39 4.71 5.81 -27.35
C ASP A 39 4.62 4.97 -26.07
N ALA A 40 5.02 5.56 -24.94
CA ALA A 40 5.06 4.91 -23.63
C ALA A 40 4.92 5.92 -22.50
N MET A 41 4.48 5.43 -21.34
CA MET A 41 4.42 6.19 -20.10
C MET A 41 5.24 5.51 -19.02
N PHE A 42 5.75 6.30 -18.07
CA PHE A 42 6.55 5.82 -16.96
C PHE A 42 6.04 6.41 -15.64
N THR A 43 5.62 5.54 -14.73
CA THR A 43 5.19 5.85 -13.36
C THR A 43 5.15 4.55 -12.54
N ASP A 44 4.60 4.59 -11.33
CA ASP A 44 4.49 3.43 -10.45
C ASP A 44 3.65 2.31 -11.07
N LYS A 45 4.10 1.07 -10.91
CA LYS A 45 3.44 -0.12 -11.50
C LYS A 45 1.98 -0.25 -11.07
N SER A 46 1.66 0.11 -9.82
CA SER A 46 0.29 0.11 -9.32
C SER A 46 -0.58 1.16 -9.99
N ALA A 47 -0.05 2.35 -10.28
CA ALA A 47 -0.77 3.39 -11.02
C ALA A 47 -1.00 2.98 -12.49
N LEU A 48 -0.01 2.34 -13.12
CA LEU A 48 -0.16 1.76 -14.46
C LEU A 48 -1.24 0.67 -14.49
N ALA A 49 -1.25 -0.22 -13.50
CA ALA A 49 -2.27 -1.26 -13.39
C ALA A 49 -3.67 -0.69 -13.16
N ALA A 50 -3.79 0.29 -12.27
CA ALA A 50 -5.06 0.97 -12.00
C ALA A 50 -5.61 1.65 -13.26
N TRP A 51 -4.75 2.30 -14.04
CA TRP A 51 -5.19 2.96 -15.26
C TRP A 51 -5.53 1.97 -16.37
N ARG A 52 -4.69 0.95 -16.61
CA ARG A 52 -5.01 -0.13 -17.54
C ARG A 52 -6.36 -0.78 -17.20
N GLY A 53 -6.60 -1.10 -15.93
CA GLY A 53 -7.85 -1.71 -15.47
C GLY A 53 -9.10 -0.83 -15.62
N ASN A 54 -8.93 0.49 -15.71
CA ASN A 54 -10.02 1.45 -15.91
C ASN A 54 -10.08 2.02 -17.34
N SER A 55 -9.21 1.58 -18.25
CA SER A 55 -9.22 2.00 -19.65
C SER A 55 -10.42 1.39 -20.39
N ALA A 56 -10.86 2.07 -21.46
CA ALA A 56 -11.91 1.55 -22.34
C ALA A 56 -11.48 0.27 -23.09
N VAL A 57 -10.16 0.12 -23.34
CA VAL A 57 -9.58 -1.02 -24.07
C VAL A 57 -8.31 -1.52 -23.35
N PRO A 58 -8.43 -2.17 -22.18
CA PRO A 58 -7.28 -2.60 -21.36
C PRO A 58 -6.28 -3.54 -22.05
N GLU A 59 -6.72 -4.26 -23.09
CA GLU A 59 -5.94 -5.18 -23.90
C GLU A 59 -4.90 -4.50 -24.79
N ASP A 60 -5.12 -3.24 -25.16
CA ASP A 60 -4.17 -2.45 -25.97
C ASP A 60 -2.98 -1.96 -25.14
N LEU A 61 -3.07 -2.09 -23.81
CA LEU A 61 -2.09 -1.57 -22.87
C LEU A 61 -1.28 -2.69 -22.25
N THR A 62 0.03 -2.68 -22.52
CA THR A 62 0.97 -3.64 -21.93
C THR A 62 1.84 -2.95 -20.88
N ILE A 63 1.80 -3.47 -19.65
CA ILE A 63 2.74 -3.08 -18.60
C ILE A 63 3.97 -3.97 -18.73
N LEU A 64 5.12 -3.36 -19.02
CA LEU A 64 6.38 -4.06 -19.15
C LEU A 64 6.83 -4.67 -17.80
N PRO A 65 7.55 -5.81 -17.81
CA PRO A 65 7.93 -6.51 -16.59
C PRO A 65 9.04 -5.80 -15.79
N GLU A 66 9.83 -4.94 -16.43
CA GLU A 66 10.98 -4.27 -15.83
C GLU A 66 10.57 -3.30 -14.73
N ILE A 67 11.23 -3.42 -13.57
CA ILE A 67 11.16 -2.45 -12.47
C ILE A 67 12.50 -1.73 -12.44
N ILE A 68 12.48 -0.42 -12.69
CA ILE A 68 13.69 0.39 -12.84
C ILE A 68 13.92 1.36 -11.67
N GLU A 69 12.95 1.55 -10.79
CA GLU A 69 13.09 2.34 -9.56
C GLU A 69 12.38 1.70 -8.35
N LYS A 70 12.77 2.14 -7.15
CA LYS A 70 12.10 1.77 -5.90
C LYS A 70 11.13 2.89 -5.51
N SER A 71 9.87 2.53 -5.32
CA SER A 71 8.81 3.46 -4.90
C SER A 71 8.06 2.95 -3.66
N PRO A 72 8.69 2.91 -2.47
CA PRO A 72 7.99 2.51 -1.25
C PRO A 72 7.01 3.62 -0.83
N PHE A 73 5.71 3.35 -0.96
CA PHE A 73 4.68 4.29 -0.53
C PHE A 73 4.57 4.27 1.00
N ALA A 74 4.60 5.44 1.60
CA ALA A 74 4.47 5.62 3.04
C ALA A 74 3.59 6.84 3.33
N GLY A 75 2.93 6.84 4.48
CA GLY A 75 2.22 8.02 4.98
C GLY A 75 3.19 9.12 5.37
N PHE A 76 2.83 10.37 5.09
CA PHE A 76 3.58 11.56 5.48
C PHE A 76 2.81 12.32 6.56
N VAL A 77 3.55 12.87 7.52
CA VAL A 77 3.01 13.72 8.59
C VAL A 77 3.87 14.96 8.72
N ALA A 78 3.29 16.03 9.27
CA ALA A 78 4.06 17.20 9.65
C ALA A 78 5.19 16.83 10.62
N ALA A 79 6.33 17.52 10.48
CA ALA A 79 7.41 17.40 11.44
C ALA A 79 6.95 17.83 12.85
N ASN A 80 7.61 17.31 13.88
CA ASN A 80 7.39 17.67 15.29
C ASN A 80 6.03 17.30 15.91
N ASP A 81 5.15 16.56 15.22
CA ASP A 81 4.00 15.89 15.84
C ASP A 81 4.29 14.41 16.09
N SER A 82 5.01 14.12 17.17
CA SER A 82 5.39 12.75 17.53
C SER A 82 4.19 11.89 17.90
N ARG A 83 3.18 12.47 18.57
CA ARG A 83 2.00 11.75 19.01
C ARG A 83 1.18 11.25 17.82
N TRP A 84 0.90 12.14 16.86
CA TRP A 84 0.20 11.77 15.64
C TRP A 84 0.97 10.77 14.79
N ARG A 85 2.28 11.00 14.62
CA ARG A 85 3.15 10.06 13.88
C ARG A 85 3.16 8.67 14.50
N ASN A 86 3.20 8.59 15.83
CA ASN A 86 3.20 7.30 16.53
C ASN A 86 1.85 6.59 16.39
N ALA A 87 0.73 7.31 16.52
CA ALA A 87 -0.59 6.75 16.29
C ALA A 87 -0.70 6.12 14.89
N LEU A 88 -0.38 6.87 13.84
CA LEU A 88 -0.44 6.36 12.46
C LEU A 88 0.52 5.20 12.22
N ARG A 89 1.74 5.26 12.76
CA ARG A 89 2.71 4.17 12.65
C ARG A 89 2.18 2.87 13.25
N TRP A 90 1.65 2.93 14.47
CA TRP A 90 1.13 1.75 15.16
C TRP A 90 -0.17 1.22 14.54
N ILE A 91 -1.01 2.10 13.99
CA ILE A 91 -2.17 1.67 13.19
C ILE A 91 -1.70 0.91 11.94
N SER A 92 -0.72 1.43 11.21
CA SER A 92 -0.18 0.77 10.01
C SER A 92 0.47 -0.59 10.32
N TYR A 93 1.22 -0.69 11.42
CA TYR A 93 1.74 -1.98 11.87
C TYR A 93 0.63 -2.91 12.34
N GLY A 94 -0.39 -2.37 13.00
CA GLY A 94 -1.44 -3.17 13.60
C GLY A 94 -2.33 -3.86 12.58
N VAL A 95 -2.62 -3.24 11.44
CA VAL A 95 -3.38 -3.91 10.37
C VAL A 95 -2.59 -5.08 9.75
N VAL A 96 -1.26 -4.99 9.70
CA VAL A 96 -0.38 -6.09 9.27
C VAL A 96 -0.33 -7.17 10.34
N GLN A 97 -0.21 -6.79 11.62
CA GLN A 97 -0.20 -7.75 12.73
C GLN A 97 -1.53 -8.52 12.85
N ALA A 98 -2.66 -7.84 12.65
CA ALA A 98 -3.98 -8.45 12.65
C ALA A 98 -4.05 -9.56 11.60
N GLU A 99 -3.56 -9.30 10.39
CA GLU A 99 -3.52 -10.32 9.34
C GLU A 99 -2.61 -11.49 9.71
N GLU A 100 -1.40 -11.21 10.23
CA GLU A 100 -0.45 -12.24 10.64
C GLU A 100 -1.02 -13.15 11.75
N TRP A 101 -1.85 -12.62 12.64
CA TRP A 101 -2.56 -13.39 13.67
C TRP A 101 -3.91 -13.98 13.22
N GLY A 102 -4.28 -13.79 11.96
CA GLY A 102 -5.57 -14.21 11.42
C GLY A 102 -6.77 -13.51 12.07
N ILE A 103 -6.58 -12.31 12.60
CA ILE A 103 -7.64 -11.42 13.10
C ILE A 103 -8.15 -10.59 11.92
N ASN A 104 -9.47 -10.59 11.71
CA ASN A 104 -10.12 -9.90 10.61
C ASN A 104 -11.43 -9.25 11.05
N SER A 105 -12.05 -8.48 10.16
CA SER A 105 -13.30 -7.78 10.46
C SER A 105 -14.45 -8.71 10.87
N ALA A 106 -14.43 -9.99 10.46
CA ALA A 106 -15.48 -10.96 10.74
C ALA A 106 -15.31 -11.71 12.08
N ASN A 107 -14.08 -11.91 12.56
CA ASN A 107 -13.80 -12.72 13.75
C ASN A 107 -13.31 -11.92 14.96
N ILE A 108 -13.15 -10.60 14.83
CA ILE A 108 -12.58 -9.77 15.88
C ILE A 108 -13.34 -9.81 17.21
N GLU A 109 -14.67 -9.90 17.18
CA GLU A 109 -15.48 -10.01 18.40
C GLU A 109 -15.23 -11.34 19.14
N GLU A 110 -15.04 -12.44 18.40
CA GLU A 110 -14.62 -13.72 18.97
C GLU A 110 -13.21 -13.60 19.57
N LYS A 111 -12.30 -12.92 18.87
CA LYS A 111 -10.90 -12.74 19.30
C LYS A 111 -10.77 -11.92 20.59
N LYS A 112 -11.77 -11.15 21.00
CA LYS A 112 -11.78 -10.49 22.33
C LYS A 112 -11.78 -11.47 23.50
N ALA A 113 -12.23 -12.72 23.29
CA ALA A 113 -12.18 -13.79 24.28
C ALA A 113 -10.83 -14.53 24.33
N ALA A 114 -9.85 -14.15 23.50
CA ALA A 114 -8.51 -14.73 23.50
C ALA A 114 -7.85 -14.66 24.88
N THR A 115 -7.00 -15.64 25.17
CA THR A 115 -6.22 -15.74 26.42
C THR A 115 -4.79 -15.24 26.27
N GLU A 116 -4.33 -15.13 25.03
CA GLU A 116 -3.02 -14.68 24.63
C GLU A 116 -2.85 -13.19 24.99
N PRO A 117 -1.92 -12.84 25.91
CA PRO A 117 -1.78 -11.46 26.39
C PRO A 117 -1.54 -10.44 25.27
N ALA A 118 -0.73 -10.81 24.27
CA ALA A 118 -0.46 -9.95 23.11
C ALA A 118 -1.73 -9.60 22.31
N VAL A 119 -2.62 -10.58 22.10
CA VAL A 119 -3.90 -10.37 21.40
C VAL A 119 -4.84 -9.51 22.25
N ARG A 120 -4.91 -9.77 23.55
CA ARG A 120 -5.75 -9.00 24.49
C ARG A 120 -5.30 -7.54 24.57
N LYS A 121 -3.99 -7.28 24.63
CA LYS A 121 -3.40 -5.94 24.59
C LYS A 121 -3.65 -5.24 23.26
N PHE A 122 -3.44 -5.94 22.15
CA PHE A 122 -3.71 -5.44 20.80
C PHE A 122 -5.17 -5.02 20.63
N LEU A 123 -6.12 -5.83 21.09
CA LEU A 123 -7.55 -5.55 20.98
C LEU A 123 -8.07 -4.55 22.03
N GLY A 124 -7.21 -4.07 22.95
CA GLY A 124 -7.59 -3.17 24.03
C GLY A 124 -8.51 -3.81 25.09
N VAL A 125 -8.54 -5.15 25.18
CA VAL A 125 -9.22 -5.88 26.26
C VAL A 125 -8.49 -5.69 27.58
N GLU A 126 -7.17 -5.50 27.52
CA GLU A 126 -6.32 -5.14 28.64
C GLU A 126 -5.22 -4.15 28.20
N GLY A 127 -4.63 -3.45 29.17
CA GLY A 127 -3.59 -2.45 28.91
C GLY A 127 -4.12 -1.09 28.46
N THR A 128 -3.20 -0.17 28.20
CA THR A 128 -3.48 1.24 27.94
C THR A 128 -2.71 1.79 26.73
N THR A 129 -2.28 0.94 25.80
CA THR A 129 -1.39 1.31 24.69
C THR A 129 -1.88 2.51 23.86
N GLY A 130 -3.19 2.67 23.67
CA GLY A 130 -3.74 3.84 22.99
C GLY A 130 -3.46 5.17 23.70
N ALA A 131 -3.36 5.18 25.04
CA ALA A 131 -3.18 6.39 25.84
C ALA A 131 -1.83 7.09 25.54
N ASP A 132 -0.79 6.33 25.21
CA ASP A 132 0.53 6.84 24.81
C ASP A 132 0.44 7.70 23.53
N PHE A 133 -0.59 7.46 22.72
CA PHE A 133 -0.87 8.20 21.49
C PHE A 133 -2.08 9.14 21.63
N GLY A 134 -2.70 9.23 22.81
CA GLY A 134 -3.88 10.04 23.06
C GLY A 134 -5.15 9.53 22.37
N ILE A 135 -5.25 8.22 22.13
CA ILE A 135 -6.42 7.54 21.54
C ILE A 135 -6.94 6.44 22.48
N PRO A 136 -8.18 5.94 22.30
CA PRO A 136 -8.71 4.85 23.10
C PRO A 136 -7.85 3.58 23.04
N ALA A 137 -7.84 2.78 24.12
CA ALA A 137 -7.04 1.56 24.19
C ALA A 137 -7.46 0.50 23.16
N ASP A 138 -8.73 0.48 22.75
CA ASP A 138 -9.32 -0.43 21.77
C ASP A 138 -9.16 0.06 20.31
N PHE A 139 -8.29 1.04 20.05
CA PHE A 139 -8.18 1.64 18.72
C PHE A 139 -7.93 0.62 17.60
N MET A 140 -7.12 -0.42 17.83
CA MET A 140 -6.90 -1.45 16.80
C MET A 140 -8.13 -2.32 16.58
N ALA A 141 -8.91 -2.60 17.63
CA ALA A 141 -10.18 -3.28 17.45
C ALA A 141 -11.11 -2.44 16.56
N GLN A 142 -11.21 -1.14 16.83
CA GLN A 142 -12.00 -0.22 16.00
C GLN A 142 -11.51 -0.14 14.55
N VAL A 143 -10.20 -0.11 14.32
CA VAL A 143 -9.60 -0.10 12.98
C VAL A 143 -9.99 -1.37 12.23
N VAL A 144 -9.76 -2.55 12.80
CA VAL A 144 -10.03 -3.82 12.12
C VAL A 144 -11.53 -4.02 11.89
N ILE A 145 -12.40 -3.57 12.80
CA ILE A 145 -13.86 -3.57 12.58
C ILE A 145 -14.23 -2.71 11.35
N GLN A 146 -13.63 -1.52 11.21
CA GLN A 146 -14.05 -0.55 10.20
C GLN A 146 -13.46 -0.80 8.82
N VAL A 147 -12.19 -1.20 8.75
CA VAL A 147 -11.47 -1.32 7.47
C VAL A 147 -10.90 -2.71 7.19
N GLY A 148 -10.92 -3.60 8.18
CA GLY A 148 -10.29 -4.91 8.12
C GLY A 148 -8.80 -4.87 8.43
N ASN A 149 -8.16 -6.03 8.34
CA ASN A 149 -6.71 -6.18 8.38
C ASN A 149 -6.07 -5.80 7.03
N TYR A 150 -4.73 -5.85 6.96
CA TYR A 150 -3.99 -5.46 5.76
C TYR A 150 -4.40 -6.25 4.50
N GLY A 151 -4.56 -7.57 4.61
CA GLY A 151 -5.06 -8.43 3.54
C GLY A 151 -6.45 -8.04 3.07
N GLU A 152 -7.41 -7.85 3.98
CA GLU A 152 -8.76 -7.40 3.62
C GLU A 152 -8.76 -6.04 2.90
N MET A 153 -7.90 -5.12 3.34
CA MET A 153 -7.70 -3.84 2.67
C MET A 153 -7.08 -4.01 1.29
N TYR A 154 -6.08 -4.88 1.14
CA TYR A 154 -5.41 -5.12 -0.13
C TYR A 154 -6.35 -5.77 -1.15
N GLU A 155 -6.98 -6.89 -0.78
CA GLU A 155 -7.82 -7.68 -1.67
C GLU A 155 -9.01 -6.88 -2.20
N ARG A 156 -9.65 -6.08 -1.35
CA ARG A 156 -10.81 -5.26 -1.73
C ARG A 156 -10.46 -4.10 -2.67
N ASN A 157 -9.23 -3.60 -2.64
CA ASN A 157 -8.85 -2.39 -3.40
C ASN A 157 -7.94 -2.67 -4.59
N LEU A 158 -7.05 -3.66 -4.48
CA LEU A 158 -6.00 -3.95 -5.46
C LEU A 158 -5.99 -5.41 -5.93
N GLY A 159 -6.61 -6.32 -5.18
CA GLY A 159 -6.53 -7.76 -5.40
C GLY A 159 -7.09 -8.23 -6.74
N PRO A 160 -6.94 -9.54 -7.05
CA PRO A 160 -7.33 -10.15 -8.32
C PRO A 160 -8.84 -10.01 -8.63
N ASP A 161 -9.68 -9.82 -7.60
CA ASP A 161 -11.12 -9.63 -7.76
C ASP A 161 -11.51 -8.17 -8.07
N THR A 162 -10.54 -7.28 -8.24
CA THR A 162 -10.74 -5.87 -8.62
C THR A 162 -10.41 -5.66 -10.10
N THR A 163 -10.79 -4.51 -10.67
CA THR A 163 -10.36 -4.13 -12.03
C THR A 163 -8.85 -3.89 -12.13
N ILE A 164 -8.17 -3.65 -11.01
CA ILE A 164 -6.73 -3.38 -10.94
C ILE A 164 -5.93 -4.69 -10.99
N ALA A 165 -6.45 -5.74 -10.36
CA ALA A 165 -5.95 -7.12 -10.42
C ALA A 165 -4.43 -7.29 -10.18
N ILE A 166 -3.90 -6.63 -9.15
CA ILE A 166 -2.52 -6.83 -8.69
C ILE A 166 -2.51 -7.95 -7.66
N ASP A 167 -1.93 -9.09 -8.01
CA ASP A 167 -1.70 -10.16 -7.05
C ASP A 167 -0.64 -9.72 -6.03
N ARG A 168 -0.94 -9.98 -4.75
CA ARG A 168 -0.03 -9.72 -3.64
C ARG A 168 1.03 -10.81 -3.50
N LYS A 169 0.69 -12.05 -3.84
CA LYS A 169 1.52 -13.23 -3.65
C LYS A 169 2.82 -13.13 -4.46
N GLY A 170 3.95 -13.44 -3.80
CA GLY A 170 5.27 -13.33 -4.43
C GLY A 170 5.75 -11.90 -4.66
N THR A 171 5.06 -10.90 -4.12
CA THR A 171 5.50 -9.50 -4.15
C THR A 171 5.97 -9.05 -2.76
N LEU A 172 6.60 -7.88 -2.71
CA LEU A 172 6.98 -7.25 -1.44
C LEU A 172 5.77 -6.88 -0.57
N ASN A 173 4.56 -6.82 -1.14
CA ASN A 173 3.33 -6.57 -0.37
C ASN A 173 2.80 -7.84 0.32
N ALA A 174 3.33 -9.04 0.07
CA ALA A 174 2.96 -10.20 0.88
C ALA A 174 3.47 -10.06 2.32
N LEU A 175 2.89 -10.82 3.24
CA LEU A 175 3.42 -10.94 4.60
C LEU A 175 4.85 -11.48 4.55
N TRP A 176 5.66 -11.09 5.53
CA TRP A 176 7.03 -11.60 5.66
C TRP A 176 7.09 -13.13 5.80
N THR A 177 6.10 -13.73 6.46
CA THR A 177 5.91 -15.19 6.57
C THR A 177 5.58 -15.86 5.24
N GLU A 178 5.17 -15.09 4.23
CA GLU A 178 4.87 -15.52 2.87
C GLU A 178 5.94 -15.09 1.85
N GLY A 179 7.10 -14.63 2.35
CA GLY A 179 8.24 -14.20 1.52
C GLY A 179 8.18 -12.76 1.04
N GLY A 180 7.23 -11.95 1.52
CA GLY A 180 7.15 -10.51 1.25
C GLY A 180 7.90 -9.65 2.26
N ALA A 181 7.59 -8.36 2.30
CA ALA A 181 8.24 -7.37 3.16
C ALA A 181 7.28 -6.71 4.16
N MET A 182 6.00 -7.10 4.18
CA MET A 182 5.04 -6.58 5.15
C MET A 182 5.21 -7.28 6.49
N ILE A 183 5.69 -6.52 7.47
CA ILE A 183 6.01 -7.00 8.82
C ILE A 183 5.59 -5.96 9.86
N SER A 184 5.06 -6.42 10.98
CA SER A 184 4.83 -5.61 12.18
C SER A 184 5.97 -5.86 13.18
N PRO A 185 6.43 -4.83 13.92
CA PRO A 185 7.13 -5.05 15.17
C PRO A 185 6.28 -5.85 16.16
N LEU A 186 6.92 -6.42 17.17
CA LEU A 186 6.23 -7.15 18.23
C LEU A 186 5.29 -6.21 19.01
N TRP A 187 4.16 -6.78 19.42
CA TRP A 187 3.18 -6.16 20.32
C TRP A 187 3.26 -6.85 21.68
N ASP A 188 4.34 -6.59 22.41
CA ASP A 188 4.58 -7.02 23.80
C ASP A 188 4.25 -5.91 24.80
#